data_AF-A0A445MUM1-F1
#
_entry.id   AF-A0A445MUM1-F1
#
_cell.length_a   1.000
_cell.length_b   1.000
_cell.length_c   1.000
_cell.angle_alpha   90.00
_cell.angle_beta   90.00
_cell.angle_gamma   90.00
#
_symmetry.space_group_name_H-M   'P 1'
#
loop_
_entity.id
_entity.type
_entity.pdbx_description
1 polymer ?
#
loop_
_entity_poly.entity_id
_entity_poly.type
_entity_poly.pdbx_seq_one_letter_code
_entity_poly.pdbx_strand_id
1 'polypeptide(L)'
;MAKRHIDNLFCIFDLSICKAMGLSKPILTRVIFVYDRNEKIKQIKILDKGVTESMGRRLSSWLENNIEIEDILYHIRSEEIDFDQLKNASN
;
A
#
# COMPACT_ATOMS: atom_id res chain seq x y z
N MET A 1 -14.66 -9.16 20.06
CA MET A 1 -14.02 -8.01 19.38
C MET A 1 -14.82 -7.73 18.12
N ALA A 2 -15.32 -6.50 17.93
CA ALA A 2 -16.07 -6.16 16.74
C ALA A 2 -15.13 -6.17 15.52
N LYS A 3 -15.38 -7.06 14.56
CA LYS A 3 -14.66 -7.08 13.29
C LYS A 3 -15.07 -5.81 12.56
N ARG A 4 -14.15 -4.85 12.40
CA ARG A 4 -14.40 -3.65 11.60
C ARG A 4 -14.63 -4.12 10.16
N HIS A 5 -15.85 -3.96 9.68
CA HIS A 5 -16.17 -4.20 8.29
C HIS A 5 -16.08 -2.87 7.56
N ILE A 6 -15.16 -2.79 6.62
CA ILE A 6 -15.04 -1.67 5.70
C ILE A 6 -15.71 -2.10 4.42
N ASP A 7 -16.74 -1.35 4.03
CA ASP A 7 -17.36 -1.54 2.74
C ASP A 7 -16.58 -0.75 1.69
N ASN A 8 -16.23 0.51 1.98
CA ASN A 8 -15.50 1.39 1.05
C ASN A 8 -14.33 2.10 1.76
N LEU A 9 -13.19 2.21 1.08
CA LEU A 9 -12.02 2.98 1.54
C LEU A 9 -11.42 3.76 0.37
N PHE A 10 -11.27 5.07 0.55
CA PHE A 10 -10.45 5.91 -0.29
C PHE A 10 -9.39 6.56 0.58
N CYS A 11 -8.12 6.31 0.28
CA CYS A 11 -7.03 6.91 1.01
C CYS A 11 -5.86 7.30 0.11
N ILE A 12 -5.12 8.30 0.57
CA ILE A 12 -3.89 8.75 -0.03
C ILE A 12 -2.85 8.75 1.09
N PHE A 13 -1.72 8.09 0.85
CA PHE A 13 -0.64 7.99 1.83
C PHE A 13 0.72 7.98 1.14
N ASP A 14 1.75 8.37 1.89
CA ASP A 14 3.13 8.21 1.46
C ASP A 14 3.61 6.79 1.82
N LEU A 15 4.26 6.15 0.86
CA LEU A 15 4.76 4.79 0.95
C LEU A 15 6.28 4.81 0.89
N SER A 16 6.89 4.13 1.86
CA SER A 16 8.31 3.80 1.88
C SER A 16 8.50 2.28 1.75
N ILE A 17 9.29 1.84 0.77
CA ILE A 17 9.60 0.41 0.57
C ILE A 17 11.02 0.23 0.06
N CYS A 18 11.75 -0.73 0.62
CA CYS A 18 13.14 -1.01 0.23
C CYS A 18 13.39 -2.52 0.14
N LYS A 19 13.45 -3.19 1.29
CA LYS A 19 13.87 -4.59 1.43
C LYS A 19 12.86 -5.54 0.80
N ALA A 20 11.56 -5.28 0.96
CA ALA A 20 10.49 -6.07 0.37
C ALA A 20 10.54 -6.11 -1.17
N MET A 21 11.21 -5.13 -1.79
CA MET A 21 11.44 -5.02 -3.22
C MET A 21 12.87 -5.40 -3.63
N GLY A 22 13.71 -5.84 -2.70
CA GLY A 22 15.12 -6.17 -2.94
C GLY A 22 15.95 -4.98 -3.43
N LEU A 23 15.61 -3.77 -2.98
CA LEU A 23 16.27 -2.54 -3.40
C LEU A 23 17.42 -2.17 -2.44
N SER A 24 18.40 -1.44 -2.95
CA SER A 24 19.53 -0.91 -2.16
C SER A 24 19.21 0.42 -1.48
N LYS A 25 18.16 1.12 -1.92
CA LYS A 25 17.67 2.38 -1.37
C LYS A 25 16.13 2.37 -1.32
N PRO A 26 15.53 3.00 -0.30
CA PRO A 26 14.08 3.09 -0.21
C PRO A 26 13.51 3.92 -1.34
N ILE A 27 12.36 3.46 -1.85
CA ILE A 27 11.49 4.24 -2.73
C ILE A 27 10.48 4.94 -1.83
N LEU A 28 10.39 6.26 -1.98
CA LEU A 28 9.37 7.09 -1.38
C LEU A 28 8.40 7.53 -2.48
N THR A 29 7.13 7.19 -2.33
CA THR A 29 6.12 7.48 -3.35
C THR A 29 4.76 7.69 -2.72
N ARG A 30 3.97 8.59 -3.30
CA ARG A 30 2.57 8.75 -2.90
C ARG A 30 1.68 7.75 -3.62
N VAL A 31 0.74 7.16 -2.90
CA VAL A 31 -0.18 6.14 -3.41
C VAL A 31 -1.62 6.56 -3.14
N ILE A 32 -2.47 6.46 -4.15
CA ILE A 32 -3.93 6.42 -3.98
C ILE A 32 -4.34 4.96 -3.90
N PHE A 33 -5.10 4.62 -2.87
CA PHE A 33 -5.73 3.33 -2.73
C PHE A 33 -7.25 3.49 -2.66
N VAL A 34 -7.94 2.71 -3.49
CA VAL A 34 -9.40 2.68 -3.58
C VAL A 34 -9.85 1.25 -3.39
N TYR A 35 -10.77 1.05 -2.44
CA TYR A 35 -11.42 -0.21 -2.18
C TYR A 35 -12.93 -0.02 -2.12
N ASP A 36 -13.66 -0.88 -2.82
CA ASP A 36 -15.11 -1.03 -2.70
C ASP A 36 -15.43 -2.53 -2.68
N ARG A 37 -15.99 -2.99 -1.58
CA ARG A 37 -16.33 -4.39 -1.36
C ARG A 37 -17.48 -4.85 -2.25
N ASN A 38 -18.48 -4.01 -2.45
CA ASN A 38 -19.71 -4.34 -3.18
C ASN A 38 -19.41 -4.47 -4.67
N GLU A 39 -18.58 -3.57 -5.19
CA GLU A 39 -18.13 -3.57 -6.58
C GLU A 39 -16.89 -4.47 -6.79
N LYS A 40 -16.35 -5.08 -5.72
CA LYS A 40 -15.11 -5.89 -5.71
C LYS A 40 -13.92 -5.13 -6.31
N ILE A 41 -13.87 -3.83 -6.06
CA ILE A 41 -12.80 -2.96 -6.52
C ILE A 41 -11.67 -2.96 -5.48
N LYS A 42 -10.45 -3.19 -5.95
CA LYS A 42 -9.21 -2.90 -5.24
C LYS A 42 -8.25 -2.29 -6.25
N GLN A 43 -8.07 -0.98 -6.17
CA GLN A 43 -7.25 -0.23 -7.12
C GLN A 43 -6.13 0.50 -6.39
N ILE A 44 -4.95 0.45 -6.98
CA ILE A 44 -3.75 1.08 -6.46
C ILE A 44 -3.17 1.95 -7.57
N LYS A 45 -3.07 3.24 -7.30
CA LYS A 45 -2.48 4.19 -8.23
C LYS A 45 -1.31 4.90 -7.58
N ILE A 46 -0.13 4.63 -8.13
CA ILE A 46 1.10 5.33 -7.77
C ILE A 46 1.03 6.73 -8.40
N LEU A 47 1.25 7.77 -7.60
CA LEU A 47 1.18 9.17 -8.04
C LEU A 47 2.55 9.73 -8.46
N ASP A 48 3.63 8.97 -8.32
CA ASP A 48 4.98 9.51 -8.34
C ASP A 48 5.52 9.98 -9.72
N LYS A 49 6.46 10.92 -9.64
CA LYS A 49 7.29 11.56 -10.68
C LYS A 49 8.77 11.07 -10.68
N GLY A 50 9.21 10.26 -9.71
CA GLY A 50 10.59 9.75 -9.58
C GLY A 50 10.78 8.24 -9.82
N VAL A 51 9.71 7.46 -9.77
CA VAL A 51 9.71 6.02 -10.04
C VAL A 51 9.62 5.77 -11.55
N THR A 52 10.54 4.98 -12.10
CA THR A 52 10.47 4.57 -13.51
C THR A 52 9.22 3.74 -13.77
N GLU A 53 8.69 3.76 -14.99
CA GLU A 53 7.49 3.00 -15.35
C GLU A 53 7.61 1.49 -15.01
N SER A 54 8.81 0.91 -15.23
CA SER A 54 9.09 -0.48 -14.87
C SER A 54 9.01 -0.73 -13.36
N MET A 55 9.53 0.19 -12.56
CA MET A 55 9.48 0.10 -11.11
C MET A 55 8.06 0.36 -10.57
N GLY A 56 7.32 1.28 -11.20
CA GLY A 56 5.91 1.54 -10.89
C GLY A 56 5.06 0.30 -11.12
N ARG A 57 5.21 -0.39 -12.26
CA ARG A 57 4.55 -1.68 -12.52
C ARG A 57 4.88 -2.73 -11.47
N ARG A 58 6.16 -2.86 -11.14
CA ARG A 58 6.62 -3.84 -10.13
C ARG A 58 6.03 -3.53 -8.75
N LEU A 59 6.01 -2.25 -8.37
CA LEU A 59 5.43 -1.80 -7.12
C LEU A 59 3.92 -2.03 -7.08
N SER A 60 3.16 -1.59 -8.10
CA SER A 60 1.72 -1.85 -8.19
C SER A 60 1.38 -3.33 -8.04
N SER A 61 2.07 -4.20 -8.80
CA SER A 61 1.87 -5.65 -8.72
C SER A 61 2.21 -6.22 -7.34
N TRP A 62 3.26 -5.70 -6.70
CA TRP A 62 3.59 -6.10 -5.33
C TRP A 62 2.49 -5.69 -4.34
N LEU A 63 2.03 -4.44 -4.41
CA LEU A 63 1.00 -3.90 -3.52
C LEU A 63 -0.34 -4.63 -3.67
N GLU A 64 -0.76 -4.95 -4.90
CA GLU A 64 -1.99 -5.69 -5.15
C GLU A 64 -1.99 -7.07 -4.49
N ASN A 65 -0.86 -7.77 -4.53
CA ASN A 65 -0.70 -9.13 -4.04
C ASN A 65 -0.38 -9.25 -2.54
N ASN A 66 0.15 -8.19 -1.92
CA ASN A 66 0.69 -8.29 -0.54
C ASN A 66 -0.06 -7.42 0.49
N ILE A 67 -0.98 -6.56 0.06
CA ILE A 67 -1.68 -5.66 0.98
C ILE A 67 -3.07 -6.17 1.32
N GLU A 68 -3.37 -6.34 2.60
CA GLU A 68 -4.74 -6.48 3.09
C GLU A 68 -5.29 -5.12 3.53
N ILE A 69 -6.61 -4.94 3.47
CA ILE A 69 -7.25 -3.65 3.78
C ILE A 69 -7.05 -3.30 5.25
N GLU A 70 -7.08 -4.32 6.11
CA GLU A 70 -6.83 -4.23 7.54
C GLU A 70 -5.45 -3.63 7.85
N ASP A 71 -4.43 -4.01 7.08
CA ASP A 71 -3.08 -3.49 7.24
C ASP A 71 -3.01 -2.00 6.93
N ILE A 72 -3.67 -1.58 5.83
CA ILE A 72 -3.74 -0.16 5.45
C ILE A 72 -4.42 0.64 6.56
N LEU A 73 -5.52 0.14 7.12
CA LEU A 73 -6.29 0.86 8.14
C LEU A 73 -5.53 1.07 9.44
N TYR A 74 -4.71 0.10 9.82
CA TYR A 74 -3.89 0.22 11.02
C TYR A 74 -2.83 1.32 10.85
N HIS A 75 -2.26 1.42 9.65
CA HIS A 75 -1.13 2.30 9.36
C HIS A 75 -1.52 3.66 8.76
N ILE A 76 -2.73 3.84 8.24
CA ILE A 76 -3.24 5.11 7.67
C ILE A 76 -3.18 6.28 8.65
N ARG A 77 -3.16 6.01 9.96
CA ARG A 77 -3.00 7.06 10.98
C ARG A 77 -1.60 7.68 10.95
N SER A 78 -0.63 6.97 10.39
CA SER A 78 0.69 7.46 10.08
C SER A 78 0.62 8.08 8.68
N GLU A 79 1.06 9.34 8.54
CA GLU A 79 1.11 10.04 7.25
C GLU A 79 1.99 9.28 6.22
N GLU A 80 2.91 8.44 6.72
CA GLU A 80 3.78 7.55 5.96
C GLU A 80 3.63 6.09 6.44
N ILE A 81 3.54 5.16 5.49
CA ILE A 81 3.52 3.72 5.74
C ILE A 81 4.85 3.10 5.27
N ASP A 82 5.61 2.56 6.23
CA ASP A 82 6.80 1.73 5.99
C ASP A 82 6.39 0.27 5.75
N PHE A 83 6.43 -0.15 4.50
CA PHE A 83 6.01 -1.49 4.11
C PHE A 83 7.05 -2.58 4.43
N ASP A 84 8.30 -2.21 4.71
CA ASP A 84 9.27 -3.18 5.20
C ASP A 84 8.94 -3.60 6.64
N GLN A 85 8.27 -2.73 7.42
CA GLN A 85 7.82 -3.03 8.79
C GLN A 85 6.46 -3.72 8.83
N LEU A 86 5.57 -3.39 7.91
CA LEU A 86 4.22 -3.94 7.82
C LEU A 86 4.23 -5.47 7.68
N LYS A 87 5.17 -6.04 6.93
CA LYS A 87 5.31 -7.52 6.79
C LYS A 87 5.86 -8.23 8.04
N ASN A 88 6.54 -7.52 8.95
CA ASN A 88 7.07 -8.14 10.17
C ASN A 88 6.05 -8.19 11.31
N ALA A 89 4.93 -7.46 11.18
CA ALA A 89 3.88 -7.39 12.20
C ALA A 89 2.86 -8.56 12.11
N SER A 90 2.91 -9.35 11.04
CA SER A 90 1.95 -10.43 10.76
C SER A 90 2.50 -11.85 11.01
N ASN A 91 3.62 -11.97 11.74
CA ASN A 91 4.19 -13.26 12.19
C ASN A 91 3.91 -13.52 13.68
#